data_AF-A0A8J6FWW2-F1
#
_entry.id   AF-A0A8J6FWW2-F1
#
_cell.length_a   1.000
_cell.length_b   1.000
_cell.length_c   1.000
_cell.angle_alpha   90.00
_cell.angle_beta   90.00
_cell.angle_gamma   90.00
#
_symmetry.space_group_name_H-M   'P 1'
#
loop_
_entity.id
_entity.type
_entity.pdbx_description
1 polymer ?
#
loop_
_entity_poly.entity_id
_entity_poly.type
_entity_poly.pdbx_seq_one_letter_code
_entity_poly.pdbx_strand_id
1 'polypeptide(L)'
;MGKFMKPGKVVLVLAGRYSGRKAVIVKNIDDGTSDRPYSHALVAGIDRYPRKVTAAMGKKKVAKRSKIKSFVKVYNYNHLMPTRYSLQQVLCKLQEEQSRLKVKLQDLQQLKKGLVNFPRNEIPFPVPEVPLVFQGRTQQGRQAPKFMVSNLEICCPLPEGSALVTFDDPKVADQLIQQKDHKIDIEDCRLRVQIQPLELPVVTNIQVSSQPDNHRVLVSGFPAGLKLSEEELLDKLEIFFGKAKNGGGDVETREMLQGTVMLGFTDEKVAQHLCQIGQFTVPLGRQQVPLRVSPYVSGEIQKAMIKSQQVLHSVLVTNIPDILDAQELHDILEIHFQKPTRGGGEVEALTVVPPGQQGLAVFSSMSS
;
A
#
# COMPACT_ATOMS: atom_id res chain seq x y z
N MET A 1 -44.74 -5.02 -45.35
CA MET A 1 -43.84 -4.41 -44.34
C MET A 1 -43.52 -5.45 -43.26
N GLY A 2 -42.24 -5.71 -42.98
CA GLY A 2 -41.86 -6.74 -42.00
C GLY A 2 -42.33 -6.38 -40.59
N LYS A 3 -42.92 -7.35 -39.87
CA LYS A 3 -43.33 -7.17 -38.46
C LYS A 3 -42.08 -7.00 -37.58
N PHE A 4 -41.80 -5.77 -37.14
CA PHE A 4 -40.61 -5.42 -36.33
C PHE A 4 -40.76 -5.77 -34.84
N MET A 5 -42.00 -5.87 -34.35
CA MET A 5 -42.34 -6.20 -32.97
C MET A 5 -42.34 -7.72 -32.75
N LYS A 6 -41.15 -8.31 -32.65
CA LYS A 6 -40.96 -9.75 -32.40
C LYS A 6 -40.63 -10.03 -30.93
N PRO A 7 -40.95 -11.24 -30.41
CA PRO A 7 -40.46 -11.68 -29.11
C PRO A 7 -38.94 -11.54 -28.99
N GLY A 8 -38.47 -11.15 -27.81
CA GLY A 8 -37.05 -10.90 -27.54
C GLY A 8 -36.53 -9.56 -28.07
N LYS A 9 -37.34 -8.73 -28.74
CA LYS A 9 -36.94 -7.36 -29.08
C LYS A 9 -36.99 -6.44 -27.87
N VAL A 10 -35.96 -5.61 -27.76
CA VAL A 10 -35.89 -4.55 -26.74
C VAL A 10 -36.68 -3.35 -27.25
N VAL A 11 -37.59 -2.85 -26.41
CA VAL A 11 -38.48 -1.75 -26.70
C VAL A 11 -38.42 -0.71 -25.58
N LEU A 12 -38.75 0.54 -25.90
CA LEU A 12 -38.90 1.62 -24.94
C LEU A 12 -40.37 1.99 -24.83
N VAL A 13 -40.89 2.06 -23.60
CA VAL A 13 -42.29 2.38 -23.34
C VAL A 13 -42.50 3.88 -23.50
N LEU A 14 -43.45 4.29 -24.35
CA LEU A 14 -43.71 5.70 -24.66
C LEU A 14 -44.77 6.32 -23.73
N ALA A 15 -45.74 5.53 -23.25
CA ALA A 15 -46.90 6.06 -22.54
C ALA A 15 -47.28 5.30 -21.25
N GLY A 16 -47.95 6.01 -20.34
CA GLY A 16 -48.45 5.49 -19.06
C GLY A 16 -47.40 5.48 -17.93
N ARG A 17 -47.72 4.80 -16.83
CA ARG A 17 -46.90 4.76 -15.60
C ARG A 17 -45.42 4.40 -15.81
N TYR A 18 -45.11 3.58 -16.81
CA TYR A 18 -43.77 3.09 -17.09
C TYR A 18 -43.14 3.77 -18.33
N SER A 19 -43.60 4.96 -18.72
CA SER A 19 -42.96 5.72 -19.81
C SER A 19 -41.46 5.93 -19.55
N GLY A 20 -40.67 5.91 -20.62
CA GLY A 20 -39.21 5.99 -20.56
C GLY A 20 -38.50 4.72 -20.08
N ARG A 21 -39.22 3.69 -19.64
CA ARG A 21 -38.60 2.44 -19.18
C ARG A 21 -38.26 1.54 -20.37
N LYS A 22 -37.08 0.91 -20.28
CA LYS A 22 -36.66 -0.14 -21.21
C LYS A 22 -37.34 -1.44 -20.83
N ALA A 23 -37.78 -2.16 -21.85
CA ALA A 23 -38.49 -3.41 -21.67
C ALA A 23 -38.27 -4.34 -22.87
N VAL A 24 -38.77 -5.56 -22.75
CA VAL A 24 -38.63 -6.60 -23.77
C VAL A 24 -40.00 -7.19 -24.07
N ILE A 25 -40.27 -7.39 -25.36
CA ILE A 25 -41.47 -8.11 -25.80
C ILE A 25 -41.30 -9.59 -25.46
N VAL A 26 -42.17 -10.09 -24.58
CA VAL A 26 -42.23 -11.51 -24.21
C VAL A 26 -43.11 -12.26 -25.20
N LYS A 27 -44.27 -11.69 -25.52
CA LYS A 27 -45.24 -12.26 -26.47
C LYS A 27 -45.87 -11.14 -27.28
N ASN A 28 -45.92 -11.34 -28.59
CA ASN A 28 -46.58 -10.45 -29.54
C ASN A 28 -47.97 -11.03 -29.89
N ILE A 29 -48.98 -10.16 -30.00
CA ILE A 29 -50.35 -10.52 -30.39
C ILE A 29 -50.75 -9.50 -31.45
N ASP A 30 -50.60 -9.91 -32.72
CA ASP A 30 -50.76 -9.00 -33.85
C ASP A 30 -52.22 -8.83 -34.26
N ASP A 31 -53.02 -9.89 -34.16
CA ASP A 31 -54.39 -9.94 -34.69
C ASP A 31 -55.46 -9.58 -33.64
N GLY A 32 -55.03 -9.13 -32.45
CA GLY A 32 -55.91 -8.81 -31.33
C GLY A 32 -56.46 -10.05 -30.60
N THR A 33 -57.29 -9.80 -29.59
CA THR A 33 -58.01 -10.81 -28.80
C THR A 33 -59.44 -10.30 -28.60
N SER A 34 -60.39 -11.17 -28.23
CA SER A 34 -61.79 -10.77 -27.93
C SER A 34 -61.87 -9.54 -27.03
N ASP A 35 -61.01 -9.47 -26.02
CA ASP A 35 -61.00 -8.39 -25.02
C ASP A 35 -60.28 -7.13 -25.51
N ARG A 36 -59.41 -7.27 -26.52
CA ARG A 36 -58.51 -6.22 -27.03
C ARG A 36 -58.37 -6.38 -28.54
N PRO A 37 -59.24 -5.73 -29.34
CA PRO A 37 -59.24 -5.89 -30.80
C PRO A 37 -58.02 -5.26 -31.50
N TYR A 38 -57.18 -4.52 -30.77
CA TYR A 38 -55.97 -3.88 -31.30
C TYR A 38 -54.72 -4.73 -31.09
N SER A 39 -53.70 -4.50 -31.92
CA SER A 39 -52.40 -5.15 -31.80
C SER A 39 -51.65 -4.74 -30.51
N HIS A 40 -51.15 -5.74 -29.79
CA HIS A 40 -50.55 -5.53 -28.47
C HIS A 40 -49.47 -6.55 -28.16
N ALA A 41 -48.57 -6.19 -27.24
CA ALA A 41 -47.52 -7.07 -26.73
C ALA A 41 -47.61 -7.20 -25.21
N LEU A 42 -47.33 -8.40 -24.72
CA LEU A 42 -46.93 -8.62 -23.33
C LEU A 42 -45.46 -8.21 -23.20
N VAL A 43 -45.19 -7.25 -22.33
CA VAL A 43 -43.87 -6.66 -22.17
C VAL A 43 -43.40 -6.84 -20.72
N ALA A 44 -42.14 -7.23 -20.56
CA ALA A 44 -41.45 -7.28 -19.28
C ALA A 44 -40.34 -6.21 -19.24
N GLY A 45 -40.36 -5.33 -18.26
CA GLY A 45 -39.42 -4.21 -18.17
C GLY A 45 -38.91 -3.93 -16.77
N ILE A 46 -37.95 -3.00 -16.68
CA ILE A 46 -37.33 -2.60 -15.42
C ILE A 46 -37.88 -1.24 -14.98
N ASP A 47 -38.63 -1.23 -13.88
CA ASP A 47 -39.15 -0.02 -13.23
C ASP A 47 -38.06 0.64 -12.38
N ARG A 48 -37.29 -0.14 -11.62
CA ARG A 48 -36.17 0.39 -10.82
C ARG A 48 -34.89 -0.36 -11.11
N TYR A 49 -33.93 0.36 -11.68
CA TYR A 49 -32.57 -0.10 -11.89
C TYR A 49 -31.79 -0.15 -10.57
N PRO A 50 -30.77 -1.01 -10.47
CA PRO A 50 -29.85 -0.98 -9.34
C PRO A 50 -29.16 0.40 -9.30
N ARG A 51 -28.99 0.96 -8.10
CA ARG A 51 -28.37 2.26 -7.88
C ARG A 51 -26.92 2.09 -7.45
N LYS A 52 -26.05 3.07 -7.77
CA LYS A 52 -24.63 3.06 -7.36
C LYS A 52 -24.49 2.81 -5.86
N VAL A 53 -23.62 1.85 -5.53
CA VAL A 53 -23.21 1.48 -4.19
C VAL A 53 -21.77 1.96 -3.98
N THR A 54 -21.47 2.51 -2.81
CA THR A 54 -20.10 2.88 -2.41
C THR A 54 -19.74 2.14 -1.13
N ALA A 55 -18.44 1.97 -0.87
CA ALA A 55 -17.93 1.22 0.28
C ALA A 55 -18.40 1.79 1.63
N ALA A 56 -18.61 3.10 1.71
CA ALA A 56 -19.12 3.78 2.92
C ALA A 56 -20.58 3.46 3.27
N MET A 57 -21.34 2.77 2.40
CA MET A 57 -22.75 2.49 2.66
C MET A 57 -22.95 1.25 3.54
N GLY A 58 -23.78 1.38 4.58
CA GLY A 58 -24.19 0.25 5.41
C GLY A 58 -25.01 -0.82 4.67
N LYS A 59 -24.91 -2.08 5.12
CA LYS A 59 -25.50 -3.28 4.48
C LYS A 59 -26.99 -3.14 4.11
N LYS A 60 -27.81 -2.53 4.98
CA LYS A 60 -29.25 -2.27 4.72
C LYS A 60 -29.47 -1.35 3.51
N LYS A 61 -28.64 -0.31 3.38
CA LYS A 61 -28.72 0.66 2.27
C LYS A 61 -28.24 0.03 0.96
N VAL A 62 -27.21 -0.82 1.04
CA VAL A 62 -26.73 -1.63 -0.10
C VAL A 62 -27.84 -2.54 -0.61
N ALA A 63 -28.45 -3.36 0.25
CA ALA A 63 -29.52 -4.27 -0.14
C ALA A 63 -30.70 -3.56 -0.81
N LYS A 64 -31.12 -2.39 -0.28
CA LYS A 64 -32.21 -1.58 -0.86
C LYS A 64 -31.84 -0.96 -2.21
N ARG A 65 -30.57 -0.62 -2.42
CA ARG A 65 -30.07 -0.01 -3.68
C ARG A 65 -29.80 -1.05 -4.77
N SER A 66 -29.43 -2.27 -4.40
CA SER A 66 -29.18 -3.37 -5.35
C SER A 66 -30.47 -4.05 -5.83
N LYS A 67 -31.60 -3.89 -5.12
CA LYS A 67 -32.87 -4.51 -5.51
C LYS A 67 -33.43 -3.92 -6.81
N ILE A 68 -33.52 -4.77 -7.83
CA ILE A 68 -34.18 -4.45 -9.11
C ILE A 68 -35.69 -4.62 -8.92
N LYS A 69 -36.48 -3.66 -9.42
CA LYS A 69 -37.94 -3.79 -9.50
C LYS A 69 -38.34 -3.93 -10.97
N SER A 70 -38.92 -5.06 -11.32
CA SER A 70 -39.47 -5.32 -12.65
C SER A 70 -40.97 -5.01 -12.70
N PHE A 71 -41.49 -4.91 -13.92
CA PHE A 71 -42.92 -4.87 -14.19
C PHE A 71 -43.23 -5.76 -15.40
N VAL A 72 -44.45 -6.30 -15.41
CA VAL A 72 -45.00 -7.03 -16.55
C VAL A 72 -46.34 -6.37 -16.88
N LYS A 73 -46.51 -5.95 -18.13
CA LYS A 73 -47.73 -5.27 -18.57
C LYS A 73 -47.97 -5.46 -20.05
N VAL A 74 -49.24 -5.56 -20.42
CA VAL A 74 -49.67 -5.57 -21.82
C VAL A 74 -49.78 -4.15 -22.35
N TYR A 75 -49.14 -3.88 -23.48
CA TYR A 75 -49.09 -2.58 -24.15
C TYR A 75 -49.58 -2.68 -25.58
N ASN A 76 -50.35 -1.69 -26.02
CA ASN A 76 -50.60 -1.45 -27.45
C ASN A 76 -49.26 -1.11 -28.15
N TYR A 77 -49.07 -1.57 -29.39
CA TYR A 77 -47.87 -1.29 -30.17
C TYR A 77 -47.58 0.20 -30.36
N ASN A 78 -48.61 1.05 -30.46
CA ASN A 78 -48.44 2.50 -30.56
C ASN A 78 -47.74 3.12 -29.34
N HIS A 79 -47.73 2.42 -28.21
CA HIS A 79 -47.08 2.87 -26.97
C HIS A 79 -45.68 2.28 -26.79
N LEU A 80 -45.14 1.60 -27.80
CA LEU A 80 -43.84 0.96 -27.77
C LEU A 80 -42.97 1.51 -28.90
N MET A 81 -41.77 1.96 -28.57
CA MET A 81 -40.74 2.27 -29.54
C MET A 81 -39.81 1.05 -29.71
N PRO A 82 -39.74 0.42 -30.89
CA PRO A 82 -38.80 -0.66 -31.12
C PRO A 82 -37.37 -0.12 -31.19
N THR A 83 -36.43 -0.87 -30.62
CA THR A 83 -35.00 -0.56 -30.75
C THR A 83 -34.31 -1.56 -31.66
N ARG A 84 -33.08 -1.24 -32.09
CA ARG A 84 -32.26 -2.15 -32.92
C ARG A 84 -31.83 -3.42 -32.16
N TYR A 85 -31.92 -3.43 -30.82
CA TYR A 85 -31.39 -4.51 -30.00
C TYR A 85 -32.37 -5.68 -29.82
N SER A 86 -31.82 -6.89 -29.84
CA SER A 86 -32.55 -8.13 -29.55
C SER A 86 -31.86 -8.82 -28.38
N LEU A 87 -32.65 -9.33 -27.41
CA LEU A 87 -32.12 -10.01 -26.23
C LEU A 87 -31.20 -11.16 -26.58
N GLN A 88 -31.49 -11.93 -27.63
CA GLN A 88 -30.69 -13.09 -27.98
C GLN A 88 -29.23 -12.72 -28.32
N GLN A 89 -29.02 -11.60 -29.03
CA GLN A 89 -27.68 -11.08 -29.30
C GLN A 89 -26.96 -10.62 -28.04
N VAL A 90 -27.71 -10.06 -27.08
CA VAL A 90 -27.16 -9.59 -25.80
C VAL A 90 -26.84 -10.79 -24.88
N LEU A 91 -27.70 -11.80 -24.86
CA LEU A 91 -27.53 -13.01 -24.05
C LEU A 91 -26.34 -13.84 -24.52
N CYS A 92 -26.16 -14.04 -25.83
CA CYS A 92 -24.97 -14.72 -26.37
C CYS A 92 -23.68 -14.04 -25.92
N LYS A 93 -23.58 -12.71 -26.09
CA LYS A 93 -22.41 -11.93 -25.65
C LYS A 93 -22.18 -12.02 -24.14
N LEU A 94 -23.23 -11.98 -23.34
CA LEU A 94 -23.12 -12.12 -21.89
C LEU A 94 -22.72 -13.54 -21.46
N GLN A 95 -23.18 -14.58 -22.17
CA GLN A 95 -22.80 -15.97 -21.91
C GLN A 95 -21.36 -16.25 -22.29
N GLU A 96 -20.89 -15.71 -23.43
CA GLU A 96 -19.49 -15.77 -23.84
C GLU A 96 -18.58 -15.10 -22.80
N GLU A 97 -18.92 -13.88 -22.38
CA GLU A 97 -18.16 -13.16 -21.35
C GLU A 97 -18.24 -13.86 -19.98
N GLN A 98 -19.40 -14.41 -19.60
CA GLN A 98 -19.51 -15.19 -18.36
C GLN A 98 -18.65 -16.46 -18.40
N SER A 99 -18.59 -17.13 -19.56
CA SER A 99 -17.78 -18.33 -19.75
C SER A 99 -16.29 -17.97 -19.69
N ARG A 100 -15.89 -16.90 -20.38
CA ARG A 100 -14.53 -16.35 -20.34
C ARG A 100 -14.10 -15.97 -18.93
N LEU A 101 -14.97 -15.31 -18.16
CA LEU A 101 -14.69 -14.93 -16.77
C LEU A 101 -14.61 -16.15 -15.84
N LYS A 102 -15.44 -17.18 -16.06
CA LYS A 102 -15.36 -18.44 -15.30
C LYS A 102 -14.06 -19.19 -15.56
N VAL A 103 -13.62 -19.25 -16.82
CA VAL A 103 -12.33 -19.85 -17.20
C VAL A 103 -11.20 -19.09 -16.50
N LYS A 104 -11.15 -17.76 -16.63
CA LYS A 104 -10.15 -16.94 -15.91
C LYS A 104 -10.17 -17.16 -14.39
N LEU A 105 -11.35 -17.29 -13.78
CA LEU A 105 -11.47 -17.55 -12.34
C LEU A 105 -10.91 -18.93 -11.99
N GLN A 106 -11.20 -19.96 -12.79
CA GLN A 106 -10.61 -21.28 -12.62
C GLN A 106 -9.09 -21.27 -12.81
N ASP A 107 -8.58 -20.56 -13.82
CA ASP A 107 -7.14 -20.40 -14.05
C ASP A 107 -6.47 -19.72 -12.86
N LEU A 108 -7.06 -18.65 -12.32
CA LEU A 108 -6.57 -17.99 -11.11
C LEU A 108 -6.63 -18.91 -9.88
N GLN A 109 -7.66 -19.76 -9.76
CA GLN A 109 -7.74 -20.76 -8.69
C GLN A 109 -6.73 -21.90 -8.85
N GLN A 110 -6.43 -22.32 -10.07
CA GLN A 110 -5.40 -23.31 -10.37
C GLN A 110 -4.00 -22.75 -10.14
N LEU A 111 -3.73 -21.50 -10.55
CA LEU A 111 -2.52 -20.78 -10.20
C LEU A 111 -2.36 -20.65 -8.68
N LYS A 112 -3.45 -20.31 -7.98
CA LYS A 112 -3.47 -20.29 -6.51
C LYS A 112 -3.19 -21.66 -5.89
N LYS A 113 -3.63 -22.76 -6.49
CA LYS A 113 -3.32 -24.14 -6.04
C LYS A 113 -1.89 -24.57 -6.41
N GLY A 114 -1.37 -24.14 -7.56
CA GLY A 114 0.02 -24.34 -7.96
C GLY A 114 1.00 -23.64 -7.03
N LEU A 115 0.65 -22.43 -6.55
CA LEU A 115 1.38 -21.70 -5.51
C LEU A 115 1.37 -22.41 -4.13
N VAL A 116 0.46 -23.35 -3.89
CA VAL A 116 0.38 -24.14 -2.64
C VAL A 116 1.27 -25.39 -2.69
N ASN A 117 1.73 -25.81 -3.88
CA ASN A 117 2.56 -27.03 -4.05
C ASN A 117 4.07 -26.78 -4.13
N PHE A 118 4.53 -25.53 -3.97
CA PHE A 118 5.91 -25.34 -3.55
C PHE A 118 5.98 -25.76 -2.08
N PRO A 119 7.00 -26.55 -1.66
CA PRO A 119 7.25 -26.69 -0.24
C PRO A 119 7.33 -25.26 0.28
N ARG A 120 6.37 -24.89 1.15
CA ARG A 120 6.52 -23.76 2.05
C ARG A 120 7.74 -24.09 2.89
N ASN A 121 8.91 -23.86 2.33
CA ASN A 121 9.97 -23.29 3.13
C ASN A 121 9.37 -21.93 3.50
N GLU A 122 8.62 -21.92 4.59
CA GLU A 122 8.65 -20.81 5.51
C GLU A 122 10.14 -20.61 5.75
N ILE A 123 10.77 -19.80 4.90
CA ILE A 123 12.02 -19.17 5.26
C ILE A 123 11.53 -18.24 6.36
N PRO A 124 11.82 -18.53 7.63
CA PRO A 124 11.61 -17.52 8.64
C PRO A 124 12.62 -16.47 8.22
N PHE A 125 12.18 -15.40 7.56
CA PHE A 125 12.94 -14.18 7.67
C PHE A 125 12.85 -13.87 9.17
N PRO A 126 13.94 -14.02 9.94
CA PRO A 126 13.94 -13.47 11.26
C PRO A 126 13.73 -11.99 10.99
N VAL A 127 12.58 -11.48 11.42
CA VAL A 127 12.47 -10.04 11.63
C VAL A 127 13.69 -9.72 12.48
N PRO A 128 14.58 -8.81 12.05
CA PRO A 128 15.64 -8.43 12.93
C PRO A 128 14.94 -7.89 14.16
N GLU A 129 14.99 -8.65 15.24
CA GLU A 129 14.98 -8.09 16.57
C GLU A 129 16.18 -7.15 16.52
N VAL A 130 15.94 -5.90 16.14
CA VAL A 130 16.85 -4.82 16.44
C VAL A 130 16.44 -4.48 17.86
N PRO A 131 17.08 -5.06 18.90
CA PRO A 131 17.11 -4.34 20.14
C PRO A 131 17.83 -3.04 19.76
N LEU A 132 17.09 -1.92 19.76
CA LEU A 132 17.72 -0.61 19.76
C LEU A 132 18.48 -0.51 21.07
N VAL A 133 19.67 -1.09 21.06
CA VAL A 133 20.65 -0.99 22.13
C VAL A 133 21.52 0.19 21.72
N PHE A 134 21.28 1.34 22.31
CA PHE A 134 22.38 2.25 22.51
C PHE A 134 23.27 1.58 23.57
N GLN A 135 24.38 0.97 23.14
CA GLN A 135 25.45 0.62 24.06
C GLN A 135 26.81 0.74 23.37
N GLY A 136 27.71 1.43 24.08
CA GLY A 136 29.14 1.21 23.99
C GLY A 136 29.43 -0.29 23.93
N ARG A 137 30.17 -0.66 22.88
CA ARG A 137 30.47 -2.00 22.37
C ARG A 137 30.85 -3.03 23.45
N THR A 138 30.50 -4.29 23.18
CA THR A 138 31.49 -5.40 23.14
C THR A 138 31.06 -6.47 22.13
N GLN A 139 32.00 -6.87 21.25
CA GLN A 139 31.84 -7.90 20.22
C GLN A 139 31.91 -9.33 20.81
N GLN A 140 31.16 -10.28 20.23
CA GLN A 140 31.70 -11.43 19.47
C GLN A 140 30.59 -12.42 19.10
N GLY A 141 30.48 -12.80 17.81
CA GLY A 141 29.84 -14.05 17.40
C GLY A 141 28.91 -14.01 16.19
N ARG A 142 29.45 -14.47 15.04
CA ARG A 142 28.81 -14.99 13.81
C ARG A 142 27.83 -14.08 13.02
N GLN A 143 28.23 -13.89 11.76
CA GLN A 143 27.53 -13.16 10.70
C GLN A 143 26.06 -13.58 10.52
N ALA A 144 25.17 -12.60 10.52
CA ALA A 144 23.85 -12.66 9.88
C ALA A 144 23.89 -11.82 8.59
N PRO A 145 23.12 -12.19 7.54
CA PRO A 145 23.04 -11.40 6.32
C PRO A 145 22.54 -9.98 6.64
N LYS A 146 23.31 -8.96 6.24
CA LYS A 146 22.95 -7.55 6.34
C LYS A 146 21.76 -7.26 5.41
N PHE A 147 20.55 -7.39 5.92
CA PHE A 147 19.41 -6.66 5.38
C PHE A 147 19.43 -5.27 6.03
N MET A 148 19.90 -4.28 5.29
CA MET A 148 19.84 -2.88 5.74
C MET A 148 18.48 -2.32 5.36
N VAL A 149 17.56 -2.23 6.32
CA VAL A 149 16.53 -1.20 6.24
C VAL A 149 17.28 0.12 6.46
N SER A 150 17.71 0.75 5.37
CA SER A 150 18.41 2.02 5.42
C SER A 150 17.44 3.12 5.83
N ASN A 151 17.84 3.96 6.78
CA ASN A 151 17.19 5.23 7.14
C ASN A 151 15.78 5.07 7.74
N LEU A 152 15.62 4.20 8.75
CA LEU A 152 14.36 4.16 9.49
C LEU A 152 14.31 5.37 10.44
N GLU A 153 13.46 6.32 10.10
CA GLU A 153 13.17 7.51 10.91
C GLU A 153 11.80 7.36 11.57
N ILE A 154 11.76 7.40 12.90
CA ILE A 154 10.53 7.43 13.68
C ILE A 154 10.26 8.88 14.04
N CYS A 155 9.18 9.44 13.48
CA CYS A 155 8.72 10.79 13.79
C CYS A 155 7.71 10.74 14.94
N CYS A 156 8.04 11.34 16.08
CA CYS A 156 7.19 11.43 17.25
C CYS A 156 6.68 12.88 17.42
N PRO A 157 5.36 13.13 17.38
CA PRO A 157 4.82 14.44 17.69
C PRO A 157 4.97 14.71 19.19
N LEU A 158 5.56 15.84 19.53
CA LEU A 158 5.73 16.28 20.91
C LEU A 158 4.53 17.15 21.32
N PRO A 159 3.95 16.95 22.53
CA PRO A 159 2.90 17.82 23.05
C PRO A 159 3.35 19.28 23.15
N GLU A 160 2.40 20.22 23.08
CA GLU A 160 2.69 21.62 23.40
C GLU A 160 3.11 21.78 24.87
N GLY A 161 4.04 22.69 25.15
CA GLY A 161 4.56 22.89 26.51
C GLY A 161 5.32 21.67 27.04
N SER A 162 6.11 21.02 26.17
CA SER A 162 6.92 19.86 26.52
C SER A 162 8.38 20.02 26.06
N ALA A 163 9.27 19.25 26.67
CA ALA A 163 10.66 19.15 26.26
C ALA A 163 11.09 17.68 26.20
N LEU A 164 11.89 17.34 25.20
CA LEU A 164 12.52 16.03 25.05
C LEU A 164 13.99 16.16 25.45
N VAL A 165 14.40 15.37 26.43
CA VAL A 165 15.80 15.32 26.90
C VAL A 165 16.35 13.94 26.61
N THR A 166 17.51 13.88 25.95
CA THR A 166 18.26 12.63 25.69
C THR A 166 19.56 12.66 26.46
N PHE A 167 19.86 11.57 27.16
CA PHE A 167 21.03 11.39 28.01
C PHE A 167 21.98 10.33 27.45
N ASP A 168 23.28 10.50 27.70
CA ASP A 168 24.28 9.51 27.32
C ASP A 168 24.14 8.20 28.15
N ASP A 169 23.91 8.30 29.46
CA ASP A 169 23.67 7.13 30.34
C ASP A 169 22.17 6.86 30.53
N PRO A 170 21.67 5.65 30.17
CA PRO A 170 20.25 5.31 30.29
C PRO A 170 19.78 5.21 31.75
N LYS A 171 20.70 4.97 32.70
CA LYS A 171 20.34 4.89 34.13
C LYS A 171 19.83 6.22 34.67
N VAL A 172 20.30 7.34 34.10
CA VAL A 172 19.86 8.69 34.47
C VAL A 172 18.39 8.86 34.11
N ALA A 173 18.02 8.48 32.88
CA ALA A 173 16.63 8.52 32.43
C ALA A 173 15.71 7.64 33.30
N ASP A 174 16.12 6.43 33.65
CA ASP A 174 15.35 5.54 34.53
C ASP A 174 15.14 6.14 35.94
N GLN A 175 16.18 6.76 36.51
CA GLN A 175 16.08 7.44 37.81
C GLN A 175 15.12 8.63 37.77
N LEU A 176 15.18 9.42 36.70
CA LEU A 176 14.27 10.55 36.48
C LEU A 176 12.82 10.09 36.30
N ILE A 177 12.58 8.97 35.61
CA ILE A 177 11.23 8.41 35.42
C ILE A 177 10.64 7.88 36.74
N GLN A 178 11.47 7.32 37.63
CA GLN A 178 11.02 6.89 38.97
C GLN A 178 10.53 8.09 39.79
N GLN A 179 11.12 9.27 39.61
CA GLN A 179 10.71 10.51 40.26
C GLN A 179 9.81 11.35 39.33
N LYS A 180 8.54 10.99 39.21
CA LYS A 180 7.61 11.62 38.24
C LYS A 180 7.50 13.15 38.31
N ASP A 181 7.64 13.75 39.48
CA ASP A 181 7.49 15.20 39.69
C ASP A 181 8.84 15.86 40.00
N HIS A 182 9.23 16.84 39.19
CA HIS A 182 10.46 17.62 39.40
C HIS A 182 10.16 19.10 39.63
N LYS A 183 10.90 19.70 40.55
CA LYS A 183 10.81 21.13 40.87
C LYS A 183 12.06 21.82 40.34
N ILE A 184 11.87 22.67 39.35
CA ILE A 184 12.92 23.47 38.73
C ILE A 184 12.85 24.86 39.36
N ASP A 185 13.85 25.19 40.17
CA ASP A 185 14.01 26.55 40.68
C ASP A 185 14.52 27.45 39.54
N ILE A 186 13.70 28.43 39.17
CA ILE A 186 14.01 29.56 38.31
C ILE A 186 14.11 30.77 39.24
N GLU A 187 14.96 31.75 38.96
CA GLU A 187 15.34 32.86 39.84
C GLU A 187 14.22 33.34 40.78
N ASP A 188 13.06 33.74 40.23
CA ASP A 188 11.91 34.24 41.00
C ASP A 188 10.71 33.27 41.10
N CYS A 189 10.80 32.06 40.52
CA CYS A 189 9.65 31.15 40.39
C CYS A 189 10.05 29.65 40.49
N ARG A 190 9.14 28.81 41.00
CA ARG A 190 9.32 27.36 41.03
C ARG A 190 8.45 26.68 39.99
N LEU A 191 9.08 26.15 38.95
CA LEU A 191 8.41 25.39 37.92
C LEU A 191 8.24 23.93 38.34
N ARG A 192 7.02 23.39 38.20
CA ARG A 192 6.73 21.97 38.44
C ARG A 192 6.55 21.27 37.10
N VAL A 193 7.49 20.41 36.74
CA VAL A 193 7.44 19.61 35.52
C VAL A 193 7.18 18.15 35.85
N GLN A 194 6.60 17.43 34.90
CA GLN A 194 6.37 15.99 35.00
C GLN A 194 7.26 15.25 34.02
N ILE A 195 7.98 14.25 34.53
CA ILE A 195 8.82 13.37 33.71
C ILE A 195 8.02 12.12 33.38
N GLN A 196 7.95 11.81 32.09
CA GLN A 196 7.26 10.65 31.56
C GLN A 196 8.22 9.82 30.69
N PRO A 197 8.08 8.49 30.70
CA PRO A 197 8.80 7.64 29.77
C PRO A 197 8.35 7.97 28.34
N LEU A 198 9.30 8.11 27.42
CA LEU A 198 8.99 8.22 26.01
C LEU A 198 8.77 6.82 25.43
N GLU A 199 7.58 6.56 24.87
CA GLU A 199 7.29 5.33 24.16
C GLU A 199 7.22 5.58 22.65
N LEU A 200 8.01 4.83 21.89
CA LEU A 200 7.99 4.89 20.42
C LEU A 200 7.31 3.64 19.85
N PRO A 201 6.51 3.79 18.77
CA PRO A 201 5.96 2.66 18.05
C PRO A 201 7.06 1.97 17.24
N VAL A 202 7.50 0.80 17.71
CA VAL A 202 8.53 0.00 17.03
C VAL A 202 7.86 -1.17 16.30
N VAL A 203 8.25 -1.36 15.04
CA VAL A 203 7.79 -2.51 14.24
C VAL A 203 8.55 -3.75 14.71
N THR A 204 7.84 -4.68 15.34
CA THR A 204 8.42 -5.90 15.93
C THR A 204 8.33 -7.13 15.04
N ASN A 205 7.38 -7.13 14.10
CA ASN A 205 7.25 -8.24 13.16
C ASN A 205 6.68 -7.73 11.84
N ILE A 206 7.32 -8.11 10.73
CA ILE A 206 6.82 -7.86 9.38
C ILE A 206 6.65 -9.22 8.70
N GLN A 207 5.40 -9.57 8.44
CA GLN A 207 5.06 -10.71 7.60
C GLN A 207 4.98 -10.22 6.16
N VAL A 208 5.93 -10.70 5.35
CA VAL A 208 6.00 -10.41 3.92
C VAL A 208 5.57 -11.66 3.17
N SER A 209 4.65 -11.51 2.22
CA SER A 209 4.49 -12.53 1.18
C SER A 209 5.36 -12.21 0.01
N SER A 210 6.27 -13.12 -0.27
CA SER A 210 7.13 -13.09 -1.43
C SER A 210 6.49 -13.90 -2.55
N GLN A 211 6.27 -13.28 -3.71
CA GLN A 211 5.89 -13.98 -4.94
C GLN A 211 6.91 -13.66 -6.04
N PRO A 212 7.34 -14.67 -6.82
CA PRO A 212 8.17 -14.41 -7.98
C PRO A 212 7.37 -13.60 -9.00
N ASP A 213 7.96 -12.50 -9.49
CA ASP A 213 7.41 -11.77 -10.63
C ASP A 213 8.04 -12.33 -11.89
N ASN A 214 7.21 -13.00 -12.70
CA ASN A 214 7.68 -13.66 -13.91
C ASN A 214 8.00 -12.69 -15.05
N HIS A 215 7.73 -11.38 -14.90
CA HIS A 215 8.03 -10.36 -15.89
C HIS A 215 9.26 -9.53 -15.53
N ARG A 216 9.82 -9.70 -14.32
CA ARG A 216 10.90 -8.85 -13.82
C ARG A 216 12.14 -9.66 -13.45
N VAL A 217 13.29 -9.03 -13.64
CA VAL A 217 14.59 -9.61 -13.27
C VAL A 217 15.42 -8.61 -12.47
N LEU A 218 16.29 -9.12 -11.61
CA LEU A 218 17.31 -8.37 -10.90
C LEU A 218 18.67 -8.58 -11.57
N VAL A 219 19.30 -7.48 -11.96
CA VAL A 219 20.67 -7.43 -12.45
C VAL A 219 21.58 -6.96 -11.32
N SER A 220 22.63 -7.73 -11.04
CA SER A 220 23.58 -7.48 -9.95
C SER A 220 25.02 -7.71 -10.41
N GLY A 221 26.01 -7.33 -9.60
CA GLY A 221 27.43 -7.46 -9.93
C GLY A 221 28.07 -6.20 -10.49
N PHE A 222 27.49 -5.02 -10.22
CA PHE A 222 28.08 -3.74 -10.62
C PHE A 222 29.34 -3.45 -9.77
N PRO A 223 30.48 -3.09 -10.38
CA PRO A 223 31.69 -2.74 -9.65
C PRO A 223 31.53 -1.38 -8.97
N ALA A 224 32.00 -1.25 -7.73
CA ALA A 224 31.89 -0.03 -6.93
C ALA A 224 32.62 1.21 -7.53
N GLY A 225 33.48 1.02 -8.53
CA GLY A 225 34.23 2.08 -9.22
C GLY A 225 33.71 2.43 -10.62
N LEU A 226 32.49 2.02 -10.99
CA LEU A 226 31.92 2.30 -12.31
C LEU A 226 31.69 3.81 -12.47
N LYS A 227 32.39 4.46 -13.42
CA LYS A 227 32.21 5.89 -13.74
C LYS A 227 31.02 6.13 -14.67
N LEU A 228 29.82 5.70 -14.26
CA LEU A 228 28.58 6.01 -14.98
C LEU A 228 27.56 6.60 -14.01
N SER A 229 26.74 7.52 -14.49
CA SER A 229 25.57 7.95 -13.75
C SER A 229 24.53 6.82 -13.65
N GLU A 230 23.59 6.95 -12.72
CA GLU A 230 22.48 5.99 -12.57
C GLU A 230 21.69 5.84 -13.87
N GLU A 231 21.32 6.96 -14.50
CA GLU A 231 20.57 6.98 -15.77
C GLU A 231 21.37 6.36 -16.92
N GLU A 232 22.68 6.64 -17.03
CA GLU A 232 23.54 6.05 -18.07
C GLU A 232 23.66 4.53 -17.93
N LEU A 233 23.68 4.02 -16.69
CA LEU A 233 23.69 2.59 -16.41
C LEU A 233 22.36 1.95 -16.82
N LEU A 234 21.23 2.55 -16.45
CA LEU A 234 19.90 2.08 -16.82
C LEU A 234 19.71 2.05 -18.34
N ASP A 235 20.12 3.12 -19.05
CA ASP A 235 20.09 3.20 -20.51
C ASP A 235 20.89 2.06 -21.16
N LYS A 236 22.11 1.82 -20.68
CA LYS A 236 22.95 0.75 -21.25
C LYS A 236 22.38 -0.64 -21.02
N LEU A 237 21.81 -0.88 -19.84
CA LEU A 237 21.17 -2.15 -19.52
C LEU A 237 19.90 -2.36 -20.34
N GLU A 238 19.08 -1.33 -20.49
CA GLU A 238 17.90 -1.40 -21.36
C GLU A 238 18.30 -1.70 -22.81
N ILE A 239 19.30 -1.00 -23.37
CA ILE A 239 19.77 -1.25 -24.73
C ILE A 239 20.37 -2.66 -24.88
N PHE A 240 21.03 -3.18 -23.85
CA PHE A 240 21.62 -4.52 -23.89
C PHE A 240 20.54 -5.61 -23.80
N PHE A 241 19.67 -5.54 -22.80
CA PHE A 241 18.61 -6.51 -22.57
C PHE A 241 17.36 -6.29 -23.43
N GLY A 242 17.30 -5.20 -24.19
CA GLY A 242 16.29 -4.96 -25.22
C GLY A 242 16.55 -5.72 -26.53
N LYS A 243 17.79 -6.20 -26.74
CA LYS A 243 18.17 -6.86 -27.99
C LYS A 243 17.85 -8.35 -27.95
N ALA A 244 17.06 -8.81 -28.91
CA ALA A 244 16.73 -10.24 -29.10
C ALA A 244 17.97 -11.15 -29.21
N LYS A 245 19.08 -10.65 -29.79
CA LYS A 245 20.36 -11.38 -29.89
C LYS A 245 20.96 -11.80 -28.54
N ASN A 246 20.61 -11.06 -27.49
CA ASN A 246 21.06 -11.32 -26.12
C ASN A 246 20.03 -12.15 -25.33
N GLY A 247 19.01 -12.71 -26.01
CA GLY A 247 17.87 -13.36 -25.36
C GLY A 247 16.92 -12.37 -24.66
N GLY A 248 17.03 -11.09 -25.00
CA GLY A 248 16.27 -9.98 -24.44
C GLY A 248 14.99 -9.65 -25.22
N GLY A 249 14.27 -8.60 -24.79
CA GLY A 249 13.01 -8.16 -25.39
C GLY A 249 12.59 -6.80 -24.86
N ASP A 250 11.41 -6.32 -25.24
CA ASP A 250 10.96 -4.95 -24.93
C ASP A 250 10.86 -4.72 -23.41
N VAL A 251 11.71 -3.82 -22.92
CA VAL A 251 11.79 -3.42 -21.51
C VAL A 251 10.69 -2.40 -21.23
N GLU A 252 9.80 -2.71 -20.30
CA GLU A 252 8.69 -1.85 -19.89
C GLU A 252 9.08 -0.96 -18.70
N THR A 253 9.89 -1.49 -17.78
CA THR A 253 10.28 -0.78 -16.55
C THR A 253 11.75 -0.98 -16.22
N ARG A 254 12.38 0.05 -15.67
CA ARG A 254 13.77 0.03 -15.20
C ARG A 254 13.88 0.86 -13.92
N GLU A 255 14.48 0.30 -12.88
CA GLU A 255 14.61 0.95 -11.59
C GLU A 255 15.92 0.57 -10.92
N MET A 256 16.62 1.55 -10.35
CA MET A 256 17.77 1.30 -9.49
C MET A 256 17.30 0.97 -8.07
N LEU A 257 17.71 -0.18 -7.57
CA LEU A 257 17.57 -0.60 -6.18
C LEU A 257 18.98 -0.61 -5.55
N GLN A 258 19.09 -0.72 -4.22
CA GLN A 258 20.35 -0.62 -3.45
C GLN A 258 21.54 -1.44 -4.03
N GLY A 259 22.27 -0.88 -5.01
CA GLY A 259 23.35 -1.55 -5.73
C GLY A 259 22.93 -2.62 -6.76
N THR A 260 21.64 -2.72 -7.13
CA THR A 260 21.12 -3.66 -8.13
C THR A 260 20.11 -2.99 -9.04
N VAL A 261 19.95 -3.45 -10.28
CA VAL A 261 18.96 -2.88 -11.22
C VAL A 261 17.83 -3.86 -11.42
N MET A 262 16.59 -3.39 -11.27
CA MET A 262 15.40 -4.13 -11.68
C MET A 262 15.04 -3.75 -13.11
N LEU A 263 14.84 -4.76 -13.96
CA LEU A 263 14.29 -4.59 -15.30
C LEU A 263 13.00 -5.40 -15.42
N GLY A 264 11.94 -4.78 -15.91
CA GLY A 264 10.68 -5.44 -16.26
C GLY A 264 10.49 -5.51 -17.76
N PHE A 265 10.03 -6.67 -18.25
CA PHE A 265 9.83 -6.96 -19.66
C PHE A 265 8.34 -7.16 -19.96
N THR A 266 7.97 -6.85 -21.19
CA THR A 266 6.58 -7.04 -21.66
C THR A 266 6.20 -8.53 -21.76
N ASP A 267 7.17 -9.41 -22.07
CA ASP A 267 6.96 -10.86 -22.20
C ASP A 267 7.66 -11.61 -21.05
N GLU A 268 6.88 -12.37 -20.27
CA GLU A 268 7.39 -13.23 -19.18
C GLU A 268 8.44 -14.25 -19.62
N LYS A 269 8.36 -14.72 -20.88
CA LYS A 269 9.31 -15.72 -21.39
C LYS A 269 10.71 -15.16 -21.51
N VAL A 270 10.83 -13.86 -21.79
CA VAL A 270 12.11 -13.16 -21.85
C VAL A 270 12.76 -13.14 -20.48
N ALA A 271 12.02 -12.72 -19.44
CA ALA A 271 12.52 -12.69 -18.08
C ALA A 271 12.94 -14.09 -17.59
N GLN A 272 12.11 -15.12 -17.83
CA GLN A 272 12.44 -16.51 -17.49
C GLN A 272 13.71 -17.00 -18.19
N HIS A 273 13.84 -16.72 -19.48
CA HIS A 273 15.00 -17.12 -20.28
C HIS A 273 16.28 -16.40 -19.83
N LEU A 274 16.21 -15.10 -19.53
CA LEU A 274 17.33 -14.34 -18.98
C LEU A 274 17.79 -14.90 -17.63
N CYS A 275 16.85 -15.30 -16.75
CA CYS A 275 17.18 -15.95 -15.49
C CYS A 275 17.81 -17.34 -15.66
N GLN A 276 17.43 -18.10 -16.71
CA GLN A 276 18.05 -19.40 -17.01
C GLN A 276 19.51 -19.25 -17.47
N ILE A 277 19.82 -18.21 -18.24
CA ILE A 277 21.20 -17.89 -18.65
C ILE A 277 22.02 -17.43 -17.44
N GLY A 278 21.44 -16.55 -16.61
CA GLY A 278 21.96 -16.17 -15.29
C GLY A 278 23.20 -15.27 -15.27
N GLN A 279 24.15 -15.40 -16.21
CA GLN A 279 25.33 -14.55 -16.31
C GLN A 279 25.47 -13.92 -17.70
N PHE A 280 25.75 -12.63 -17.74
CA PHE A 280 25.88 -11.85 -18.96
C PHE A 280 27.10 -10.95 -18.89
N THR A 281 27.88 -10.91 -19.97
CA THR A 281 28.96 -9.93 -20.10
C THR A 281 28.41 -8.71 -20.82
N VAL A 282 28.26 -7.60 -20.09
CA VAL A 282 27.64 -6.37 -20.59
C VAL A 282 28.71 -5.29 -20.80
N PRO A 283 28.75 -4.64 -21.99
CA PRO A 283 29.65 -3.54 -22.23
C PRO A 283 29.17 -2.27 -21.52
N LEU A 284 29.77 -1.98 -20.36
CA LEU A 284 29.49 -0.77 -19.58
C LEU A 284 30.63 0.23 -19.78
N GLY A 285 30.43 1.16 -20.73
CA GLY A 285 31.46 2.13 -21.09
C GLY A 285 32.58 1.48 -21.89
N ARG A 286 33.82 1.48 -21.38
CA ARG A 286 34.98 0.84 -22.03
C ARG A 286 35.29 -0.57 -21.51
N GLN A 287 34.52 -1.05 -20.53
CA GLN A 287 34.76 -2.32 -19.86
C GLN A 287 33.66 -3.33 -20.18
N GLN A 288 34.04 -4.59 -20.31
CA GLN A 288 33.13 -5.73 -20.34
C GLN A 288 32.93 -6.21 -18.90
N VAL A 289 31.73 -6.02 -18.37
CA VAL A 289 31.43 -6.30 -16.96
C VAL A 289 30.57 -7.56 -16.88
N PRO A 290 30.98 -8.60 -16.14
CA PRO A 290 30.15 -9.76 -15.89
C PRO A 290 29.05 -9.39 -14.88
N LEU A 291 27.81 -9.40 -15.33
CA LEU A 291 26.62 -9.15 -14.54
C LEU A 291 25.85 -10.44 -14.32
N ARG A 292 25.20 -10.55 -13.17
CA ARG A 292 24.33 -11.67 -12.82
C ARG A 292 22.87 -11.25 -12.88
N VAL A 293 22.07 -12.01 -13.63
CA VAL A 293 20.63 -11.86 -13.72
C VAL A 293 19.97 -12.94 -12.85
N SER A 294 19.03 -12.52 -12.02
CA SER A 294 18.30 -13.38 -11.08
C SER A 294 16.81 -13.03 -11.07
N PRO A 295 15.92 -13.97 -10.70
CA PRO A 295 14.49 -13.70 -10.68
C PRO A 295 14.16 -12.60 -9.67
N TYR A 296 13.29 -11.66 -10.07
CA TYR A 296 12.77 -10.65 -9.15
C TYR A 296 11.67 -11.27 -8.29
N VAL A 297 11.73 -11.02 -6.99
CA VAL A 297 10.72 -11.47 -6.04
C VAL A 297 10.08 -10.24 -5.43
N SER A 298 8.82 -10.01 -5.75
CA SER A 298 8.05 -8.95 -5.12
C SER A 298 7.62 -9.40 -3.73
N GLY A 299 7.95 -8.60 -2.72
CA GLY A 299 7.50 -8.80 -1.35
C GLY A 299 6.40 -7.82 -1.01
N GLU A 300 5.17 -8.29 -0.82
CA GLU A 300 4.09 -7.47 -0.26
C GLU A 300 4.04 -7.66 1.26
N ILE A 301 4.05 -6.56 2.00
CA ILE A 301 3.84 -6.58 3.45
C ILE A 301 2.37 -6.94 3.72
N GLN A 302 2.13 -8.15 4.22
CA GLN A 302 0.78 -8.61 4.59
C GLN A 302 0.37 -8.10 5.97
N LYS A 303 1.32 -8.06 6.90
CA LYS A 303 1.07 -7.68 8.28
C LYS A 303 2.32 -7.09 8.91
N ALA A 304 2.18 -5.93 9.52
CA ALA A 304 3.18 -5.37 10.42
C ALA A 304 2.60 -5.35 11.84
N MET A 305 3.35 -5.86 12.82
CA MET A 305 3.01 -5.77 14.24
C MET A 305 3.84 -4.66 14.87
N ILE A 306 3.16 -3.64 15.37
CA ILE A 306 3.75 -2.50 16.05
C ILE A 306 3.54 -2.69 17.55
N LYS A 307 4.59 -2.52 18.34
CA LYS A 307 4.52 -2.45 19.80
C LYS A 307 5.12 -1.13 20.26
N SER A 308 4.52 -0.54 21.28
CA SER A 308 5.14 0.57 22.00
C SER A 308 6.34 0.05 22.77
N GLN A 309 7.48 0.69 22.58
CA GLN A 309 8.71 0.38 23.31
C GLN A 309 9.25 1.66 23.93
N GLN A 310 9.62 1.59 25.21
CA GLN A 310 10.22 2.71 25.92
C GLN A 310 11.63 2.99 25.39
N VAL A 311 11.93 4.27 25.17
CA VAL A 311 13.27 4.75 24.85
C VAL A 311 14.06 4.88 26.15
N LEU A 312 15.16 4.16 26.25
CA LEU A 312 15.93 4.06 27.49
C LEU A 312 16.76 5.32 27.80
N HIS A 313 17.07 6.12 26.78
CA HIS A 313 17.94 7.30 26.90
C HIS A 313 17.20 8.62 26.93
N SER A 314 15.91 8.62 26.58
CA SER A 314 15.15 9.84 26.39
C SER A 314 13.95 9.91 27.31
N VAL A 315 13.73 11.07 27.90
CA VAL A 315 12.58 11.34 28.76
C VAL A 315 11.77 12.51 28.22
N LEU A 316 10.45 12.42 28.37
CA LEU A 316 9.55 13.49 28.02
C LEU A 316 9.22 14.31 29.26
N VAL A 317 9.55 15.59 29.23
CA VAL A 317 9.22 16.57 30.26
C VAL A 317 7.96 17.30 29.82
N THR A 318 6.89 17.20 30.60
CA THR A 318 5.59 17.82 30.32
C THR A 318 5.20 18.82 31.41
N ASN A 319 4.13 19.58 31.17
CA ASN A 319 3.61 20.63 32.06
C ASN A 319 4.56 21.84 32.17
N ILE A 320 5.16 22.24 31.04
CA ILE A 320 5.97 23.47 30.96
C ILE A 320 5.03 24.64 30.57
N PRO A 321 4.86 25.64 31.45
CA PRO A 321 3.99 26.79 31.21
C PRO A 321 4.69 27.84 30.35
N ASP A 322 3.89 28.69 29.72
CA ASP A 322 4.32 29.78 28.83
C ASP A 322 4.76 31.01 29.64
N ILE A 323 5.89 30.90 30.33
CA ILE A 323 6.39 31.96 31.25
C ILE A 323 7.78 32.45 30.84
N LEU A 324 8.53 31.64 30.08
CA LEU A 324 9.91 31.92 29.67
C LEU A 324 10.01 31.82 28.15
N ASP A 325 10.96 32.55 27.56
CA ASP A 325 11.27 32.34 26.15
C ASP A 325 11.95 30.98 25.92
N ALA A 326 11.94 30.54 24.66
CA ALA A 326 12.42 29.22 24.29
C ALA A 326 13.91 29.00 24.56
N GLN A 327 14.74 30.05 24.53
CA GLN A 327 16.19 29.95 24.72
C GLN A 327 16.52 29.90 26.22
N GLU A 328 15.93 30.79 27.01
CA GLU A 328 16.07 30.77 28.47
C GLU A 328 15.57 29.45 29.07
N LEU A 329 14.43 28.95 28.59
CA LEU A 329 13.89 27.67 29.01
C LEU A 329 14.80 26.49 28.62
N HIS A 330 15.40 26.52 27.44
CA HIS A 330 16.36 25.51 27.00
C HIS A 330 17.57 25.46 27.94
N ASP A 331 18.21 26.60 28.19
CA ASP A 331 19.39 26.71 29.06
C ASP A 331 19.08 26.25 30.50
N ILE A 332 17.93 26.65 31.05
CA ILE A 332 17.51 26.28 32.41
C ILE A 332 17.27 24.77 32.53
N LEU A 333 16.59 24.16 31.56
CA LEU A 333 16.33 22.73 31.54
C LEU A 333 17.63 21.95 31.38
N GLU A 334 18.52 22.38 30.48
CA GLU A 334 19.83 21.75 30.29
C GLU A 334 20.65 21.77 31.58
N ILE A 335 20.78 22.95 32.22
CA ILE A 335 21.50 23.09 33.49
C ILE A 335 20.84 22.27 34.60
N HIS A 336 19.51 22.17 34.63
CA HIS A 336 18.80 21.38 35.63
C HIS A 336 19.12 19.89 35.47
N PHE A 337 19.02 19.37 34.24
CA PHE A 337 19.19 17.96 33.93
C PHE A 337 20.66 17.52 33.81
N GLN A 338 21.62 18.46 33.77
CA GLN A 338 23.05 18.16 33.91
C GLN A 338 23.49 17.96 35.37
N LYS A 339 22.72 18.42 36.36
CA LYS A 339 23.13 18.37 37.78
C LYS A 339 22.91 16.97 38.38
N PRO A 340 23.97 16.26 38.82
CA PRO A 340 23.83 14.92 39.41
C PRO A 340 23.05 14.91 40.73
N THR A 341 23.10 16.03 41.48
CA THR A 341 22.36 16.21 42.74
C THR A 341 20.85 16.17 42.57
N ARG A 342 20.36 16.31 41.33
CA ARG A 342 18.94 16.28 40.95
C ARG A 342 18.57 15.04 40.13
N GLY A 343 19.42 14.01 40.14
CA GLY A 343 19.24 12.81 39.33
C GLY A 343 19.56 13.01 37.85
N GLY A 344 20.24 14.11 37.50
CA GLY A 344 20.68 14.43 36.15
C GLY A 344 22.00 13.78 35.73
N GLY A 345 22.39 13.97 34.47
CA GLY A 345 23.59 13.40 33.86
C GLY A 345 23.99 14.15 32.59
N GLU A 346 24.93 13.59 31.81
CA GLU A 346 25.37 14.22 30.56
C GLU A 346 24.22 14.20 29.52
N VAL A 347 23.81 15.40 29.09
CA VAL A 347 22.72 15.61 28.13
C VAL A 347 23.32 15.62 26.73
N GLU A 348 22.88 14.68 25.89
CA GLU A 348 23.31 14.57 24.49
C GLU A 348 22.51 15.52 23.59
N ALA A 349 21.20 15.63 23.84
CA ALA A 349 20.31 16.51 23.08
C ALA A 349 19.11 16.96 23.91
N LEU A 350 18.71 18.21 23.72
CA LEU A 350 17.53 18.82 24.34
C LEU A 350 16.72 19.56 23.28
N THR A 351 15.42 19.26 23.19
CA THR A 351 14.48 19.95 22.30
C THR A 351 13.27 20.41 23.08
N VAL A 352 12.93 21.70 22.99
CA VAL A 352 11.81 22.31 23.71
C VAL A 352 10.71 22.70 22.72
N VAL A 353 9.46 22.43 23.09
CA VAL A 353 8.25 22.79 22.35
C VAL A 353 7.42 23.73 23.21
N PRO A 354 7.49 25.05 22.96
CA PRO A 354 6.71 26.03 23.70
C PRO A 354 5.20 25.81 23.56
N PRO A 355 4.38 26.27 24.51
CA PRO A 355 2.92 26.24 24.40
C PRO A 355 2.45 26.96 23.12
N GLY A 356 1.46 26.39 22.42
CA GLY A 356 0.97 26.94 21.15
C GLY A 356 1.84 26.64 19.91
N GLN A 357 2.97 25.94 20.05
CA GLN A 357 3.78 25.44 18.94
C GLN A 357 3.66 23.91 18.82
N GLN A 358 3.88 23.39 17.61
CA GLN A 358 3.96 21.95 17.36
C GLN A 358 5.41 21.56 17.12
N GLY A 359 5.89 20.58 17.88
CA GLY A 359 7.24 20.02 17.72
C GLY A 359 7.20 18.59 17.22
N LEU A 360 8.24 18.21 16.48
CA LEU A 360 8.43 16.85 15.98
C LEU A 360 9.83 16.38 16.36
N ALA A 361 9.93 15.26 17.08
CA ALA A 361 11.20 14.58 17.33
C ALA A 361 11.40 13.50 16.26
N VAL A 362 12.57 13.47 15.63
CA VAL A 362 12.93 12.46 14.64
C VAL A 362 14.01 11.56 15.22
N PHE A 363 13.68 10.27 15.36
CA PHE A 363 14.61 9.24 15.83
C PHE A 363 15.10 8.43 14.65
N SER A 364 16.38 8.50 14.33
CA SER A 364 16.99 7.71 13.26
C SER A 364 17.73 6.49 13.82
N SER A 365 17.73 5.40 13.06
CA SER A 365 18.65 4.28 13.32
C SER A 365 20.08 4.74 13.01
N MET A 366 20.98 4.74 13.99
CA MET A 366 22.39 5.08 13.77
C MET A 366 22.99 4.20 12.67
N SER A 367 23.33 4.80 11.53
CA SER A 367 24.03 4.13 10.44
C SER A 367 25.43 3.73 10.93
N SER A 368 25.67 2.43 11.03
CA SER A 368 27.01 1.86 11.26
C SER A 368 27.79 1.74 9.96
#